data_AF-A0A817ZDZ5-F1
#
_entry.id   AF-A0A817ZDZ5-F1
#
_cell.length_a   1.000
_cell.length_b   1.000
_cell.length_c   1.000
_cell.angle_alpha   90.00
_cell.angle_beta   90.00
_cell.angle_gamma   90.00
#
_symmetry.space_group_name_H-M   'P 1'
#
loop_
_entity.id
_entity.type
_entity.pdbx_description
1 polymer ?
#
loop_
_entity_poly.entity_id
_entity_poly.type
_entity_poly.pdbx_seq_one_letter_code
_entity_poly.pdbx_strand_id
1 'polypeptide(L)'
;MDHELNRYYIKIRTVLEIDPKTIHEELVTALGPSAPSYTTFTRWAKRVREGREDVNDDPRSGRPVSELTDENIELVRQVINNDPHSTYDEIIAETSHSLSWYNRANYPRLSQDEKSYISLGTLSTN
;
A
#
# COMPACT_ATOMS: atom_id res chain seq x y z
N MET A 1 23.16 -7.23 -0.40
CA MET A 1 23.01 -8.69 -0.18
C MET A 1 21.54 -8.96 0.01
N ASP A 2 21.03 -10.01 -0.62
CA ASP A 2 19.61 -10.34 -0.61
C ASP A 2 19.16 -10.73 0.82
N HIS A 3 18.20 -9.98 1.36
CA HIS A 3 17.66 -10.22 2.70
C HIS A 3 16.77 -11.46 2.76
N GLU A 4 16.27 -11.93 1.61
CA GLU A 4 15.43 -13.14 1.53
C GLU A 4 16.24 -14.38 1.93
N LEU A 5 17.49 -14.50 1.47
CA LEU A 5 18.38 -15.60 1.84
C LEU A 5 18.58 -15.70 3.37
N ASN A 6 18.75 -14.56 4.04
CA ASN A 6 18.89 -14.53 5.50
C ASN A 6 17.60 -15.03 6.19
N ARG A 7 16.43 -14.63 5.69
CA ARG A 7 15.13 -15.05 6.25
C ARG A 7 14.88 -16.54 6.01
N TYR A 8 15.23 -17.04 4.83
CA TYR A 8 15.13 -18.46 4.49
C TYR A 8 16.02 -19.32 5.40
N TYR A 9 17.27 -18.89 5.61
CA TYR A 9 18.19 -19.53 6.55
C TYR A 9 17.65 -19.55 7.98
N ILE A 10 17.15 -18.41 8.47
CA ILE A 10 16.52 -18.30 9.80
C ILE A 10 15.32 -19.25 9.90
N LYS A 11 14.47 -19.30 8.87
CA LYS A 11 13.29 -20.17 8.83
C LYS A 11 13.69 -21.64 8.99
N ILE A 12 14.59 -22.14 8.14
CA ILE A 12 15.02 -23.54 8.18
C ILE A 12 15.60 -23.89 9.55
N ARG A 13 16.54 -23.10 10.08
CA ARG A 13 17.18 -23.44 11.35
C ARG A 13 16.27 -23.30 12.57
N THR A 14 15.32 -22.37 12.53
CA THR A 14 14.32 -22.23 13.59
C THR A 14 13.36 -23.42 13.59
N VAL A 15 12.95 -23.91 12.42
CA VAL A 15 12.11 -25.12 12.29
C VAL A 15 12.86 -26.38 12.73
N LEU A 16 14.17 -26.44 12.52
CA LEU A 16 15.05 -27.49 13.04
C LEU A 16 15.34 -27.36 14.55
N GLU A 17 14.69 -26.43 15.25
CA GLU A 17 14.82 -26.19 16.69
C GLU A 17 16.27 -25.92 17.16
N ILE A 18 17.10 -25.35 16.28
CA ILE A 18 18.46 -24.93 16.63
C ILE A 18 18.40 -23.74 17.60
N ASP A 19 19.33 -23.70 18.55
CA ASP A 19 19.42 -22.60 19.52
C ASP A 19 19.57 -21.24 18.80
N PRO A 20 18.76 -20.23 19.16
CA PRO A 20 18.79 -18.93 18.48
C PRO A 20 20.13 -18.23 18.50
N LYS A 21 20.90 -18.40 19.58
CA LYS A 21 22.22 -17.77 19.70
C LYS A 21 23.16 -18.34 18.65
N THR A 22 23.17 -19.67 18.50
CA THR A 22 23.97 -20.36 17.48
C THR A 22 23.62 -19.89 16.07
N ILE A 23 22.32 -19.79 15.73
CA ILE A 23 21.89 -19.33 14.39
C ILE A 23 22.42 -17.91 14.11
N HIS A 24 22.34 -17.01 15.11
CA HIS A 24 22.81 -15.63 14.94
C HIS A 24 24.33 -15.55 14.83
N GLU A 25 25.07 -16.32 15.63
CA GLU A 25 26.53 -16.42 15.52
C GLU A 25 26.96 -16.92 14.14
N GLU A 26 26.32 -17.96 13.61
CA GLU A 26 26.60 -18.46 12.25
C GLU A 26 26.36 -17.39 11.17
N LEU A 27 25.26 -16.64 11.28
CA LEU A 27 24.96 -15.52 10.36
C LEU A 27 26.00 -14.41 10.45
N VAL A 28 26.44 -14.05 11.65
CA VAL A 28 27.48 -13.03 11.87
C VAL A 28 28.83 -13.50 11.34
N THR A 29 29.20 -14.77 11.57
CA THR A 29 30.43 -15.35 11.04
C THR A 29 30.43 -15.39 9.51
N ALA A 30 29.30 -15.76 8.88
CA ALA A 30 29.22 -15.88 7.43
C ALA A 30 29.11 -14.52 6.70
N LEU A 31 28.40 -13.55 7.29
CA LEU A 31 28.01 -12.31 6.59
C LEU A 31 28.70 -11.06 7.14
N GLY A 32 29.33 -11.15 8.31
CA GLY A 32 30.01 -10.04 8.97
C GLY A 32 29.10 -8.80 9.08
N PRO A 33 29.51 -7.62 8.56
CA PRO A 33 28.71 -6.39 8.59
C PRO A 33 27.36 -6.48 7.84
N SER A 34 27.19 -7.45 6.94
CA SER A 34 25.94 -7.66 6.19
C SER A 34 24.93 -8.54 6.94
N ALA A 35 25.30 -9.07 8.10
CA ALA A 35 24.43 -9.89 8.92
C ALA A 35 23.24 -9.07 9.47
N PRO A 36 22.05 -9.68 9.62
CA PRO A 36 20.96 -9.02 10.31
C PRO A 36 21.33 -8.76 11.78
N SER A 37 20.88 -7.63 12.31
CA SER A 37 21.00 -7.35 13.75
C SER A 37 20.27 -8.42 14.57
N TYR A 38 20.71 -8.63 15.82
CA TYR A 38 20.08 -9.61 16.72
C TYR A 38 18.58 -9.35 16.90
N THR A 39 18.16 -8.08 16.96
CA THR A 39 16.75 -7.68 17.06
C THR A 39 15.94 -8.08 15.82
N THR A 40 16.49 -7.89 14.62
CA THR A 40 15.84 -8.31 13.37
C THR A 40 15.75 -9.83 13.28
N PHE A 41 16.83 -10.52 13.64
CA PHE A 41 16.88 -11.98 13.73
C PHE A 41 15.80 -12.54 14.67
N THR A 42 15.76 -12.06 15.91
CA THR A 42 14.80 -12.53 16.92
C THR A 42 13.35 -12.26 16.52
N ARG A 43 13.04 -11.11 15.90
CA ARG A 43 11.72 -10.85 15.32
C ARG A 43 11.31 -11.89 14.28
N TRP A 44 12.22 -12.25 13.38
CA TRP A 44 11.96 -13.25 12.35
C TRP A 44 11.82 -14.66 12.93
N ALA A 45 12.72 -15.08 13.81
CA ALA A 45 12.63 -16.37 14.49
C ALA A 45 11.32 -16.52 15.28
N LYS A 46 10.87 -15.46 15.95
CA LYS A 46 9.56 -15.43 16.61
C LYS A 46 8.41 -15.65 15.63
N ARG A 47 8.38 -14.94 14.51
CA ARG A 47 7.34 -15.09 13.48
C ARG A 47 7.28 -16.52 12.92
N VAL A 48 8.44 -17.14 12.69
CA VAL A 48 8.52 -18.53 12.21
C VAL A 48 7.91 -19.49 13.25
N ARG A 49 8.22 -19.31 14.54
CA ARG A 49 7.61 -20.10 15.62
C ARG A 49 6.11 -19.88 15.77
N GLU A 50 5.63 -18.69 15.45
CA GLU A 50 4.20 -18.35 15.41
C GLU A 50 3.48 -18.91 14.17
N GLY A 51 4.17 -19.69 13.33
CA GLY A 51 3.58 -20.38 12.18
C GLY A 51 3.68 -19.63 10.86
N ARG A 52 4.50 -18.57 10.76
CA ARG A 52 4.72 -17.88 9.48
C ARG A 52 5.50 -18.75 8.50
N GLU A 53 4.88 -19.08 7.37
CA GLU A 53 5.51 -19.84 6.29
C GLU A 53 6.22 -18.96 5.26
N ASP A 54 5.71 -17.76 4.97
CA ASP A 54 6.30 -16.89 3.95
C ASP A 54 7.50 -16.08 4.47
N VAL A 55 8.59 -16.12 3.71
CA VAL A 55 9.84 -15.36 3.95
C VAL A 55 9.79 -13.95 3.36
N ASN A 56 8.85 -13.69 2.44
CA ASN A 56 8.66 -12.38 1.85
C ASN A 56 8.10 -11.39 2.88
N ASP A 57 8.28 -10.10 2.59
CA ASP A 57 7.61 -9.05 3.35
C ASP A 57 6.10 -9.12 3.16
N ASP A 58 5.36 -8.89 4.24
CA ASP A 58 3.92 -8.65 4.12
C ASP A 58 3.69 -7.43 3.22
N PRO A 59 2.54 -7.37 2.51
CA PRO A 59 2.14 -6.16 1.83
C PRO A 59 2.29 -4.97 2.77
N ARG A 60 3.10 -3.97 2.36
CA ARG A 60 3.31 -2.80 3.20
C ARG A 60 1.97 -2.09 3.36
N SER A 61 1.53 -1.91 4.60
CA SER A 61 0.42 -1.02 4.93
C SER A 61 0.86 0.43 4.68
N GLY A 62 0.89 0.83 3.42
CA GLY A 62 0.91 2.23 3.03
C GLY A 62 -0.51 2.80 3.06
N ARG A 63 -0.64 4.12 2.94
CA ARG A 63 -1.94 4.73 2.61
C ARG A 63 -2.47 3.93 1.41
N PRO A 64 -3.67 3.31 1.48
CA PRO A 64 -4.26 2.75 0.28
C PRO A 64 -4.28 3.90 -0.72
N VAL A 65 -3.57 3.73 -1.83
CA VAL A 65 -4.08 4.36 -3.03
C VAL A 65 -5.39 3.62 -3.18
N SER A 66 -6.49 4.18 -2.65
CA SER A 66 -7.83 3.65 -2.81
C SER A 66 -8.11 3.72 -4.30
N GLU A 67 -7.58 2.71 -4.98
CA GLU A 67 -8.10 1.98 -6.10
C GLU A 67 -9.10 2.81 -6.89
N LEU A 68 -8.49 3.59 -7.78
CA LEU A 68 -8.79 3.64 -9.20
C LEU A 68 -9.43 2.34 -9.76
N THR A 69 -10.60 1.94 -9.25
CA THR A 69 -11.43 0.89 -9.86
C THR A 69 -12.29 1.54 -10.93
N ASP A 70 -12.57 0.81 -12.00
CA ASP A 70 -13.49 1.28 -13.04
C ASP A 70 -14.88 1.61 -12.46
N GLU A 71 -15.27 0.91 -11.39
CA GLU A 71 -16.48 1.20 -10.60
C GLU A 71 -16.48 2.61 -10.00
N ASN A 72 -15.37 3.04 -9.40
CA ASN A 72 -15.26 4.38 -8.82
C ASN A 72 -15.22 5.49 -9.88
N ILE A 73 -14.66 5.21 -11.07
CA ILE A 73 -14.68 6.13 -12.21
C ILE A 73 -16.11 6.25 -12.75
N GLU A 74 -16.80 5.13 -12.85
CA GLU A 74 -18.18 5.09 -13.34
C GLU A 74 -19.14 5.80 -12.38
N LEU A 75 -18.94 5.67 -11.06
CA LEU A 75 -19.72 6.41 -10.07
C LEU A 75 -19.58 7.93 -10.25
N VAL A 76 -18.35 8.42 -10.47
CA VAL A 76 -18.10 9.85 -10.76
C VAL A 76 -18.80 10.28 -12.05
N ARG A 77 -18.73 9.47 -13.11
CA ARG A 77 -19.42 9.75 -14.38
C ARG A 77 -20.93 9.77 -14.22
N GLN A 78 -21.49 8.87 -13.42
CA GLN A 78 -22.93 8.84 -13.14
C GLN A 78 -23.39 10.12 -12.45
N VAL A 79 -22.64 10.63 -11.47
CA VAL A 79 -22.95 11.91 -10.81
C VAL A 79 -22.93 13.06 -11.83
N ILE A 80 -21.88 13.15 -12.66
CA ILE A 80 -21.75 14.19 -13.69
C ILE A 80 -22.85 14.07 -14.77
N ASN A 81 -23.22 12.86 -15.18
CA ASN A 81 -24.26 12.63 -16.18
C ASN A 81 -25.67 12.90 -15.65
N ASN A 82 -25.92 12.62 -14.37
CA ASN A 82 -27.19 12.89 -13.71
C ASN A 82 -27.42 14.38 -13.50
N ASP A 83 -26.37 15.11 -13.10
CA ASP A 83 -26.38 16.57 -13.02
C ASP A 83 -25.06 17.16 -13.58
N PRO A 84 -25.09 17.68 -14.83
CA PRO A 84 -23.95 18.34 -15.45
C PRO A 84 -23.50 19.63 -14.74
N HIS A 85 -24.24 20.11 -13.74
CA HIS A 85 -23.84 21.24 -12.90
C HIS A 85 -23.28 20.81 -11.53
N SER A 86 -23.12 19.51 -11.30
CA SER A 86 -22.53 18.96 -10.08
C SER A 86 -21.21 19.65 -9.75
N THR A 87 -21.16 20.21 -8.56
CA THR A 87 -19.96 20.80 -7.99
C THR A 87 -19.03 19.72 -7.47
N TYR A 88 -17.81 20.15 -7.22
CA TYR A 88 -16.78 19.32 -6.64
C TYR A 88 -17.19 18.68 -5.30
N ASP A 89 -17.84 19.47 -4.45
CA ASP A 89 -18.25 19.04 -3.12
C ASP A 89 -19.39 18.03 -3.16
N GLU A 90 -20.28 18.13 -4.14
CA GLU A 90 -21.37 17.16 -4.36
C GLU A 90 -20.84 15.82 -4.86
N ILE A 91 -19.89 15.83 -5.81
CA ILE A 91 -19.24 14.60 -6.28
C ILE A 91 -18.51 13.90 -5.14
N ILE A 92 -17.88 14.66 -4.24
CA ILE A 92 -17.21 14.10 -3.06
C ILE A 92 -18.17 13.55 -2.03
N ALA A 93 -19.25 14.28 -1.76
CA ALA A 93 -20.28 13.84 -0.81
C ALA A 93 -20.89 12.51 -1.28
N GLU A 94 -21.18 12.40 -2.57
CA GLU A 94 -21.81 11.20 -3.14
C GLU A 94 -20.82 10.03 -3.26
N THR A 95 -19.57 10.31 -3.65
CA THR A 95 -18.56 9.25 -3.79
C THR A 95 -17.91 8.87 -2.47
N SER A 96 -18.06 9.65 -1.39
CA SER A 96 -17.36 9.46 -0.12
C SER A 96 -15.82 9.46 -0.22
N HIS A 97 -15.26 10.18 -1.21
CA HIS A 97 -13.81 10.25 -1.47
C HIS A 97 -13.26 11.68 -1.35
N SER A 98 -11.98 11.84 -0.99
CA SER A 98 -11.38 13.17 -0.77
C SER A 98 -11.07 13.97 -2.04
N LEU A 99 -10.94 15.30 -1.91
CA LEU A 99 -10.50 16.24 -2.96
C LEU A 99 -9.17 15.84 -3.62
N SER A 100 -8.23 15.40 -2.77
CA SER A 100 -6.94 14.92 -3.23
C SER A 100 -7.05 13.63 -4.06
N TRP A 101 -8.03 12.78 -3.80
CA TRP A 101 -8.25 11.53 -4.53
C TRP A 101 -8.81 11.81 -5.92
N TYR A 102 -9.87 12.62 -6.03
CA TYR A 102 -10.51 12.90 -7.30
C TYR A 102 -9.56 13.64 -8.27
N ASN A 103 -8.79 14.62 -7.79
CA ASN A 103 -7.84 15.35 -8.64
C ASN A 103 -6.68 14.47 -9.13
N ARG A 104 -6.28 13.48 -8.32
CA ARG A 104 -5.16 12.59 -8.65
C ARG A 104 -5.59 11.41 -9.52
N ALA A 105 -6.81 10.91 -9.32
CA ALA A 105 -7.29 9.67 -9.93
C ALA A 105 -8.21 9.88 -11.13
N ASN A 106 -9.10 10.88 -11.08
CA ASN A 106 -10.18 11.07 -12.05
C ASN A 106 -9.94 12.26 -12.98
N TYR A 107 -9.52 13.42 -12.46
CA TYR A 107 -9.37 14.64 -13.24
C TYR A 107 -8.53 14.49 -14.52
N PRO A 108 -7.40 13.75 -14.57
CA PRO A 108 -6.65 13.56 -15.81
C PRO A 108 -7.39 12.76 -16.90
N ARG A 109 -8.36 11.92 -16.52
CA ARG A 109 -9.07 10.99 -17.41
C ARG A 109 -10.44 11.46 -17.87
N LEU A 110 -10.94 12.56 -17.30
CA LEU A 110 -12.12 13.25 -17.81
C LEU A 110 -11.80 13.91 -19.15
N SER A 111 -12.76 13.86 -20.05
CA SER A 111 -12.78 14.62 -21.30
C SER A 111 -12.77 16.12 -21.03
N GLN A 112 -12.48 16.92 -22.06
CA GLN A 112 -12.37 18.37 -21.92
C GLN A 112 -13.73 19.02 -21.60
N ASP A 113 -14.81 18.44 -22.12
CA ASP A 113 -16.20 18.80 -21.85
C ASP A 113 -16.60 18.45 -20.41
N GLU A 114 -16.31 17.24 -19.91
CA GLU A 114 -16.53 16.87 -18.51
C GLU A 114 -15.78 17.82 -17.54
N LYS A 115 -14.52 18.15 -17.84
CA LYS A 115 -13.74 19.13 -17.04
C LYS A 115 -14.36 20.52 -17.04
N SER A 116 -14.97 20.93 -18.15
CA SER A 116 -15.61 22.23 -18.29
C SER A 116 -16.83 22.36 -17.37
N TYR A 117 -17.64 21.31 -17.26
CA TYR A 117 -18.83 21.28 -16.40
C TYR A 117 -18.48 21.52 -14.92
N ILE A 118 -17.43 20.85 -14.43
CA ILE A 118 -16.97 20.96 -13.04
C ILE A 118 -16.30 22.30 -12.75
N SER A 119 -15.60 22.89 -13.72
CA SER A 119 -14.97 24.20 -13.56
C SER A 119 -15.99 25.35 -13.47
N LEU A 120 -17.17 25.22 -14.10
CA LEU A 120 -18.18 26.28 -14.11
C LEU A 120 -18.92 26.40 -12.76
N GLY A 121 -19.03 25.31 -11.99
CA GLY A 121 -19.58 25.33 -10.63
C GLY A 121 -18.72 26.09 -9.60
N THR A 122 -17.42 26.28 -9.87
CA THR A 122 -16.51 27.01 -8.98
C THR A 122 -16.55 28.53 -9.11
N LEU A 123 -17.25 29.08 -10.12
CA LEU A 123 -17.38 30.53 -10.31
C LEU A 123 -18.59 31.15 -9.59
N SER A 124 -19.34 30.39 -8.80
CA SER A 124 -20.40 30.93 -7.95
C SER A 124 -19.97 30.97 -6.48
N THR A 125 -18.93 31.75 -6.18
CA THR A 125 -18.75 32.32 -4.85
C THR A 125 -18.78 33.84 -4.97
N ASN A 126 -19.94 34.41 -4.68
CA ASN A 126 -20.12 35.72 -4.07
C ASN A 126 -21.15 35.58 -2.96
#